data_AF-A0A0Q9SWP7-F1
#
_entry.id   AF-A0A0Q9SWP7-F1
#
_cell.length_a   1.000
_cell.length_b   1.000
_cell.length_c   1.000
_cell.angle_alpha   90.00
_cell.angle_beta   90.00
_cell.angle_gamma   90.00
#
_symmetry.space_group_name_H-M   'P 1'
#
loop_
_entity.id
_entity.type
_entity.pdbx_description
1 polymer ?
#
loop_
_entity_poly.entity_id
_entity_poly.type
_entity_poly.pdbx_seq_one_letter_code
_entity_poly.pdbx_strand_id
1 'polypeptide(L)'
;MSDFSDDSTLVEAITGKWHRIEKGIRKGTFLIEFSNTLLLNIHVTNNNIDVLMKDNKDIFRHMGDLSFEGLDTEDHKFMFHSLGIDHVHFNNRDIRVNNPKSEISTVFVSLSHDKKIETINKLAGQ
;
A
#
# COMPACT_ATOMS: atom_id res chain seq x y z
N MET A 1 15.04 0.30 22.30
CA MET A 1 13.76 0.94 21.92
C MET A 1 12.79 0.68 23.06
N SER A 2 12.06 1.70 23.52
CA SER A 2 11.11 1.56 24.62
C SER A 2 9.82 0.94 24.09
N ASP A 3 9.59 -0.32 24.43
CA ASP A 3 8.32 -1.01 24.15
C ASP A 3 7.22 -0.37 25.01
N PHE A 4 6.17 0.13 24.36
CA PHE A 4 4.98 0.61 25.07
C PHE A 4 4.11 -0.59 25.48
N SER A 5 3.39 -0.48 26.59
CA SER A 5 2.51 -1.54 27.10
C SER A 5 1.29 -1.81 26.22
N ASP A 6 1.11 -1.06 25.13
CA ASP A 6 0.00 -1.19 24.18
C ASP A 6 0.42 -1.71 22.81
N ASP A 7 1.51 -2.49 22.80
CA ASP A 7 2.05 -3.14 21.60
C ASP A 7 2.39 -2.16 20.48
N SER A 8 2.95 -1.00 20.86
CA SER A 8 3.48 -0.01 19.93
C SER A 8 4.97 0.22 20.12
N THR A 9 5.60 0.72 19.05
CA THR A 9 6.99 1.20 19.00
C THR A 9 7.01 2.60 18.40
N LEU A 10 7.96 3.43 18.82
CA LEU A 10 8.15 4.76 18.25
C LEU A 10 9.09 4.71 17.06
N VAL A 11 8.65 5.27 15.94
CA VAL A 11 9.45 5.38 14.72
C VAL A 11 9.40 6.83 14.22
N GLU A 12 10.58 7.36 13.91
CA GLU A 12 10.73 8.69 13.33
C GLU A 12 10.52 8.64 11.81
N ALA A 13 9.65 9.51 11.31
CA ALA A 13 9.42 9.72 9.89
C ALA A 13 10.47 10.65 9.27
N ILE A 14 10.51 10.71 7.94
CA ILE A 14 11.48 11.55 7.21
C ILE A 14 11.38 13.04 7.53
N THR A 15 10.24 13.51 8.06
CA THR A 15 10.05 14.90 8.48
C THR A 15 10.61 15.19 9.88
N GLY A 16 11.11 14.18 10.60
CA GLY A 16 11.56 14.27 12.00
C GLY A 16 10.45 14.12 13.04
N LYS A 17 9.20 13.89 12.63
CA LYS A 17 8.10 13.60 13.56
C LYS A 17 8.13 12.14 13.99
N TRP A 18 7.81 11.91 15.25
CA TRP A 18 7.72 10.58 15.84
C TRP A 18 6.30 10.06 15.82
N HIS A 19 6.12 8.84 15.33
CA HIS A 19 4.84 8.16 15.24
C HIS A 19 4.85 6.85 16.00
N ARG A 20 3.68 6.51 16.56
CA ARG A 20 3.46 5.23 17.24
C ARG A 20 3.02 4.21 16.19
N ILE A 21 3.78 3.14 16.04
CA ILE A 21 3.53 2.08 15.06
C ILE A 21 3.37 0.75 15.79
N GLU A 22 2.46 -0.10 15.32
CA GLU A 22 2.25 -1.45 15.83
C GLU A 22 3.56 -2.25 15.92
N LYS A 23 3.73 -2.94 17.05
CA LYS A 23 4.92 -3.74 17.34
C LYS A 23 5.05 -4.86 16.31
N GLY A 24 6.26 -5.04 15.80
CA GLY A 24 6.58 -6.04 14.79
C GLY A 24 6.70 -5.48 13.37
N ILE A 25 6.16 -4.28 13.10
CA ILE A 25 6.40 -3.59 11.84
C ILE A 25 7.87 -3.16 11.80
N ARG A 26 8.58 -3.63 10.76
CA ARG A 26 10.00 -3.33 10.58
C ARG A 26 10.15 -1.90 10.05
N LYS A 27 11.13 -1.17 10.56
CA LYS A 27 11.49 0.14 10.00
C LYS A 27 11.96 -0.03 8.55
N GLY A 28 11.27 0.61 7.62
CA GLY A 28 11.67 0.68 6.22
C GLY A 28 12.83 1.65 5.98
N THR A 29 13.25 1.76 4.72
CA THR A 29 14.21 2.76 4.27
C THR A 29 13.69 4.18 4.50
N PHE A 30 12.41 4.40 4.24
CA PHE A 30 11.73 5.68 4.48
C PHE A 30 10.38 5.45 5.15
N LEU A 31 10.08 6.26 6.16
CA LEU A 31 8.73 6.37 6.70
C LEU A 31 8.19 7.75 6.35
N ILE A 32 7.16 7.79 5.51
CA ILE A 32 6.61 9.02 4.94
C ILE A 32 5.21 9.26 5.50
N GLU A 33 4.97 10.47 6.02
CA GLU A 33 3.61 10.92 6.30
C GLU A 33 2.90 11.35 5.02
N PHE A 34 1.96 10.53 4.54
CA PHE A 34 1.11 10.90 3.42
C PHE A 34 -0.08 11.75 3.88
N SER A 35 -0.62 11.46 5.07
CA SER A 35 -1.65 12.27 5.74
C SER A 35 -1.60 12.06 7.26
N ASN A 36 -2.48 12.74 8.01
CA ASN A 36 -2.60 12.55 9.45
C ASN A 36 -3.01 11.12 9.86
N THR A 37 -3.60 10.34 8.94
CA THR A 37 -4.12 8.99 9.19
C THR A 37 -3.45 7.91 8.35
N LEU A 38 -2.46 8.28 7.53
CA LEU A 38 -1.78 7.35 6.61
C LEU A 38 -0.27 7.59 6.60
N LEU A 39 0.50 6.54 6.93
CA LEU A 39 1.93 6.48 6.70
C LEU A 39 2.25 5.45 5.60
N LEU A 40 3.32 5.72 4.86
CA LEU A 40 3.92 4.79 3.91
C LEU A 40 5.30 4.40 4.42
N ASN A 41 5.52 3.12 4.67
CA ASN A 41 6.79 2.58 5.11
C ASN A 41 7.46 1.86 3.93
N ILE A 42 8.41 2.55 3.28
CA ILE A 42 9.01 2.12 2.02
C ILE A 42 10.23 1.26 2.29
N HIS A 43 10.23 0.03 1.79
CA HIS A 43 11.33 -0.92 1.83
C HIS A 43 11.99 -1.04 0.45
N VAL A 44 12.99 -0.20 0.18
CA VAL A 44 13.65 -0.13 -1.14
C VAL A 44 14.30 -1.46 -1.53
N THR A 45 14.90 -2.17 -0.58
CA THR A 45 15.58 -3.45 -0.86
C THR A 45 14.63 -4.57 -1.28
N ASN A 46 13.35 -4.46 -0.89
CA ASN A 46 12.35 -5.51 -1.08
C ASN A 46 11.29 -5.11 -2.10
N ASN A 47 11.45 -3.95 -2.76
CA ASN A 47 10.45 -3.38 -3.68
C ASN A 47 9.04 -3.39 -3.09
N ASN A 48 8.91 -3.01 -1.81
CA ASN A 48 7.68 -3.08 -1.05
C ASN A 48 7.39 -1.76 -0.34
N ILE A 49 6.11 -1.39 -0.23
CA ILE A 49 5.63 -0.28 0.58
C ILE A 49 4.54 -0.80 1.53
N ASP A 50 4.78 -0.77 2.84
CA ASP A 50 3.69 -1.01 3.79
C ASP A 50 2.78 0.21 3.83
N VAL A 51 1.47 -0.06 3.84
CA VAL A 51 0.41 0.92 4.01
C VAL A 51 -0.04 0.87 5.47
N LEU A 52 0.26 1.92 6.23
CA LEU A 52 -0.07 1.98 7.65
C LEU A 52 -1.17 2.99 7.92
N MET A 53 -2.29 2.56 8.51
CA MET A 53 -3.39 3.46 8.87
C MET A 53 -3.50 3.64 10.37
N LYS A 54 -3.82 4.87 10.78
CA LYS A 54 -3.99 5.22 12.18
C LYS A 54 -5.29 4.67 12.73
N ASP A 55 -5.21 3.98 13.87
CA ASP A 55 -6.38 3.50 14.60
C ASP A 55 -6.93 4.54 15.59
N ASN A 56 -8.00 4.17 16.31
CA ASN A 56 -8.64 5.02 17.31
C ASN A 56 -7.79 5.24 18.59
N LYS A 57 -6.62 4.60 18.71
CA LYS A 57 -5.67 4.75 19.82
C LYS A 57 -4.42 5.54 19.41
N ASP A 58 -4.47 6.23 18.27
CA ASP A 58 -3.35 6.95 17.67
C ASP A 58 -2.14 6.06 17.33
N ILE A 59 -2.36 4.77 17.07
CA ILE A 59 -1.33 3.82 16.65
C ILE A 59 -1.53 3.51 15.16
N PHE A 60 -0.46 3.64 14.37
CA PHE A 60 -0.46 3.22 12.97
C PHE A 60 -0.29 1.70 12.88
N ARG A 61 -1.26 1.03 12.25
CA ARG A 61 -1.29 -0.43 12.06
C ARG A 61 -1.15 -0.80 10.60
N HIS A 62 -0.61 -1.99 10.35
CA HIS A 62 -0.43 -2.52 9.01
C HIS A 62 -1.79 -2.85 8.37
N MET A 63 -2.12 -2.18 7.26
CA MET A 63 -3.36 -2.45 6.51
C MET A 63 -3.13 -3.30 5.27
N GLY A 64 -1.89 -3.41 4.80
CA GLY A 64 -1.53 -4.12 3.59
C GLY A 64 -0.23 -3.57 3.03
N ASP A 65 0.22 -4.18 1.96
CA ASP A 65 1.47 -3.81 1.29
C ASP A 65 1.29 -3.73 -0.22
N LEU A 66 2.06 -2.81 -0.81
CA LEU A 66 2.24 -2.68 -2.24
C LEU A 66 3.58 -3.29 -2.58
N SER A 67 3.58 -4.37 -3.34
CA SER A 67 4.80 -5.04 -3.78
C SER A 67 4.94 -4.91 -5.30
N PHE A 68 6.17 -4.70 -5.74
CA PHE A 68 6.50 -4.54 -7.16
C PHE A 68 7.41 -5.67 -7.61
N GLU A 69 7.00 -6.39 -8.64
CA GLU A 69 7.72 -7.51 -9.22
C GLU A 69 8.02 -7.26 -10.69
N GLY A 70 9.18 -7.76 -11.13
CA GLY A 70 9.57 -7.63 -12.53
C GLY A 70 9.72 -6.19 -12.99
N LEU A 71 10.09 -5.26 -12.10
CA LEU A 71 10.34 -3.85 -12.45
C LEU A 71 11.42 -3.70 -13.53
N ASP A 72 12.43 -4.56 -13.50
CA ASP A 72 13.54 -4.60 -14.47
C ASP A 72 13.25 -5.49 -15.69
N THR A 73 12.04 -6.04 -15.79
CA THR A 73 11.58 -6.94 -16.87
C THR A 73 10.34 -6.36 -17.52
N GLU A 74 9.90 -6.93 -18.65
CA GLU A 74 8.69 -6.44 -19.35
C GLU A 74 7.36 -6.72 -18.61
N ASP A 75 7.38 -7.55 -17.56
CA ASP A 75 6.17 -7.99 -16.87
C ASP A 75 5.52 -6.90 -16.00
N HIS A 76 6.32 -5.94 -15.50
CA HIS A 76 5.92 -4.81 -14.63
C HIS A 76 4.66 -5.07 -13.79
N LYS A 77 4.78 -5.95 -12.80
CA LYS A 77 3.68 -6.39 -11.94
C LYS A 77 3.64 -5.58 -10.67
N PHE A 78 2.45 -5.08 -10.36
CA PHE A 78 2.09 -4.49 -9.10
C PHE A 78 1.14 -5.42 -8.37
N MET A 79 1.39 -5.61 -7.09
CA MET A 79 0.55 -6.40 -6.21
C MET A 79 0.14 -5.55 -5.02
N PHE A 80 -1.16 -5.53 -4.72
CA PHE A 80 -1.64 -5.09 -3.42
C PHE A 80 -2.07 -6.31 -2.62
N HIS A 81 -1.44 -6.54 -1.47
CA HIS A 81 -1.81 -7.58 -0.53
C HIS A 81 -2.42 -6.97 0.73
N SER A 82 -3.56 -7.50 1.18
CA SER A 82 -4.18 -7.14 2.44
C SER A 82 -5.18 -8.21 2.87
N LEU A 83 -5.17 -8.56 4.15
CA LEU A 83 -6.21 -9.42 4.74
C LEU A 83 -7.53 -8.68 4.99
N GLY A 84 -7.53 -7.34 4.88
CA GLY A 84 -8.66 -6.46 5.18
C GLY A 84 -9.40 -5.92 3.95
N ILE A 85 -9.29 -6.56 2.79
CA ILE A 85 -9.96 -6.11 1.57
C ILE A 85 -11.47 -6.34 1.72
N ASP A 86 -12.26 -5.27 1.85
CA ASP A 86 -13.73 -5.34 1.83
C ASP A 86 -14.27 -5.40 0.38
N HIS A 87 -13.69 -4.60 -0.52
CA HIS A 87 -14.04 -4.57 -1.93
C HIS A 87 -12.93 -3.93 -2.77
N VAL A 88 -12.97 -4.16 -4.08
CA VAL A 88 -12.14 -3.49 -5.09
C VAL A 88 -13.05 -2.72 -6.04
N HIS A 89 -12.76 -1.43 -6.24
CA HIS A 89 -13.48 -0.57 -7.19
C HIS A 89 -12.57 -0.20 -8.36
N PHE A 90 -13.14 -0.17 -9.55
CA PHE A 90 -12.45 0.27 -10.76
C PHE A 90 -12.96 1.66 -11.17
N ASN A 91 -12.25 2.33 -12.09
CA ASN A 91 -12.62 3.65 -12.59
C ASN A 91 -14.03 3.69 -13.19
N ASN A 92 -14.44 2.60 -13.84
CA ASN A 92 -15.83 2.36 -14.19
C ASN A 92 -16.59 2.01 -12.90
N ARG A 93 -17.44 2.94 -12.43
CA ARG A 93 -18.19 2.82 -11.17
C ARG A 93 -19.13 1.61 -11.14
N ASP A 94 -19.47 1.06 -12.30
CA ASP A 94 -20.31 -0.14 -12.39
C ASP A 94 -19.53 -1.43 -12.09
N ILE A 95 -18.19 -1.36 -12.04
CA ILE A 95 -17.33 -2.50 -11.75
C ILE A 95 -16.85 -2.40 -10.30
N ARG A 96 -17.52 -3.17 -9.44
CA ARG A 96 -17.17 -3.38 -8.03
C ARG A 96 -17.10 -4.88 -7.76
N VAL A 97 -15.97 -5.33 -7.20
CA VAL A 97 -15.80 -6.72 -6.74
C VAL A 97 -15.86 -6.70 -5.22
N ASN A 98 -16.94 -7.25 -4.65
CA ASN A 98 -17.10 -7.37 -3.20
C ASN A 98 -16.36 -8.59 -2.67
N ASN A 99 -15.87 -8.52 -1.42
CA ASN A 99 -15.18 -9.62 -0.75
C ASN A 99 -15.88 -10.06 0.57
N PRO A 100 -17.19 -10.36 0.56
CA PRO A 100 -17.94 -10.62 1.79
C PRO A 100 -17.52 -11.91 2.53
N LYS A 101 -16.77 -12.79 1.85
CA LYS A 101 -16.25 -14.05 2.39
C LYS A 101 -14.76 -13.99 2.74
N SER A 102 -14.11 -12.83 2.58
CA SER A 102 -12.67 -12.68 2.81
C SER A 102 -11.79 -13.63 1.99
N GLU A 103 -12.21 -13.96 0.77
CA GLU A 103 -11.51 -14.86 -0.16
C GLU A 103 -10.49 -14.11 -1.03
N ILE A 104 -10.65 -12.79 -1.16
CA ILE A 104 -9.72 -11.90 -1.86
C ILE A 104 -8.74 -11.33 -0.83
N SER A 105 -7.47 -11.71 -0.93
CA SER A 105 -6.39 -11.16 -0.09
C SER A 105 -5.32 -10.44 -0.92
N THR A 106 -5.34 -10.61 -2.25
CA THR A 106 -4.33 -10.07 -3.13
C THR A 106 -4.93 -9.65 -4.46
N VAL A 107 -4.57 -8.45 -4.93
CA VAL A 107 -4.93 -7.91 -6.24
C VAL A 107 -3.66 -7.74 -7.06
N PHE A 108 -3.63 -8.36 -8.23
CA PHE A 108 -2.51 -8.27 -9.18
C PHE A 108 -2.88 -7.35 -10.34
N VAL A 109 -1.96 -6.46 -10.72
CA VAL A 109 -2.09 -5.56 -11.87
C VAL A 109 -0.79 -5.58 -12.66
N SER A 110 -0.88 -5.87 -13.96
CA SER A 110 0.25 -5.73 -14.89
C SER A 110 0.15 -4.41 -15.63
N LEU A 111 1.29 -3.74 -15.80
CA LEU A 111 1.38 -2.46 -16.51
C LEU A 111 1.94 -2.70 -17.93
N SER A 112 1.36 -2.02 -18.92
CA SER A 112 1.83 -2.09 -20.31
C SER A 112 1.88 -0.69 -20.93
N HIS A 113 3.04 -0.35 -21.50
CA HIS A 113 3.21 0.90 -22.24
C HIS A 113 2.32 0.95 -23.48
N ASP A 114 2.23 -0.14 -24.23
CA ASP A 114 1.37 -0.23 -25.41
C ASP A 114 -0.10 -0.01 -25.04
N LYS A 115 -0.55 -0.63 -23.94
CA LYS A 115 -1.94 -0.47 -23.49
C LYS A 115 -2.24 0.96 -23.05
N LYS A 116 -1.27 1.64 -22.45
CA LYS A 116 -1.37 3.06 -22.11
C LYS A 116 -1.55 3.90 -23.38
N ILE A 117 -0.72 3.69 -24.40
CA ILE A 117 -0.80 4.44 -25.67
C ILE A 117 -2.15 4.20 -26.37
N GLU A 118 -2.57 2.94 -26.49
CA GLU A 118 -3.88 2.55 -27.06
C GLU A 118 -5.04 3.28 -26.35
N THR A 119 -5.00 3.31 -25.02
CA THR A 119 -6.05 3.96 -24.22
C THR A 119 -6.07 5.47 -24.43
N ILE A 120 -4.91 6.11 -24.48
CA ILE A 120 -4.80 7.56 -24.74
C ILE A 120 -5.36 7.89 -26.13
N ASN A 121 -4.98 7.14 -27.17
CA ASN A 121 -5.46 7.37 -28.54
C ASN A 121 -6.98 7.22 -28.63
N LYS A 122 -7.52 6.16 -28.01
CA LYS A 122 -8.97 5.93 -27.95
C LYS A 122 -9.71 7.08 -27.26
N LEU A 123 -9.17 7.61 -26.15
CA LEU A 123 -9.76 8.74 -25.45
C LEU A 123 -9.64 10.06 -26.23
N ALA A 124 -8.61 10.19 -27.07
CA ALA A 124 -8.43 11.33 -27.98
C ALA A 124 -9.28 11.23 -29.26
N GLY A 125 -9.98 10.11 -29.49
CA GLY A 125 -10.79 9.86 -30.68
C GLY A 125 -9.97 9.52 -31.93
N GLN A 126 -8.75 9.02 -31.76
CA GLN A 126 -7.85 8.55 -32.83
C GLN A 126 -7.99 7.04 -33.07
#